data_AF-A0A1R4JQ45-F1
#
_entry.id   AF-A0A1R4JQ45-F1
#
_cell.length_a   1.000
_cell.length_b   1.000
_cell.length_c   1.000
_cell.angle_alpha   90.00
_cell.angle_beta   90.00
_cell.angle_gamma   90.00
#
_symmetry.space_group_name_H-M   'P 1'
#
loop_
_entity.id
_entity.type
_entity.pdbx_description
1 polymer ?
#
loop_
_entity_poly.entity_id
_entity_poly.type
_entity_poly.pdbx_seq_one_letter_code
_entity_poly.pdbx_strand_id
1 'polypeptide(L)'
;MSADGASVPPPVSVSAMASSGPGATAQASARAASLRAHPANRRPAAPVGHVRPAPQRRVAPALIPVPRSEEEAARQWAAQDHRHVRPARRAAAVAVVRDGPQGPELLLRHRPGQTPLGVVGLPGGSLTDQDAEACTWYGPSPRAWARRLGMADLRSARQHVVAAVRELFEETGLLLVGEREGDVVMDPATPLWEEARTSLESEGFGLPAQLQRRGLGLRTDLLRPVGRWISPDFRHRRFDAVVFAAAVPAGQQATVRPATGRSEEVAGLHAWVPAASLIEGPVALPGPPGWLGESGVVEACEVTAPPTLMLAHRLAEAGSAVAFLLGLADGAADRPLPCWRMAPAGEDAGRLWMRPTTD
;
A
#
# COMPACT_ATOMS: atom_id res chain seq x y z
N MET A 1 -24.87 14.58 -60.42
CA MET A 1 -26.30 14.36 -60.72
C MET A 1 -26.58 12.87 -60.60
N SER A 2 -27.77 12.54 -60.11
CA SER A 2 -28.26 11.21 -59.68
C SER A 2 -27.98 10.84 -58.22
N ALA A 3 -28.95 10.13 -57.66
CA ALA A 3 -29.59 10.39 -56.38
C ALA A 3 -29.42 9.22 -55.38
N ASP A 4 -30.28 9.21 -54.36
CA ASP A 4 -30.49 8.24 -53.27
C ASP A 4 -29.50 8.36 -52.11
N GLY A 5 -29.91 8.42 -50.84
CA GLY A 5 -31.19 8.09 -50.22
C GLY A 5 -30.87 7.25 -48.98
N ALA A 6 -30.99 7.81 -47.79
CA ALA A 6 -30.95 7.02 -46.55
C ALA A 6 -31.89 7.61 -45.51
N SER A 7 -32.81 6.74 -45.10
CA SER A 7 -34.03 6.97 -44.36
C SER A 7 -33.80 7.14 -42.86
N VAL A 8 -34.51 8.08 -42.25
CA VAL A 8 -34.58 8.32 -40.80
C VAL A 8 -35.83 7.59 -40.25
N PRO A 9 -35.73 6.73 -39.23
CA PRO A 9 -36.90 6.17 -38.57
C PRO A 9 -37.50 7.14 -37.53
N PRO A 10 -38.84 7.18 -37.34
CA PRO A 10 -39.53 8.09 -36.42
C PRO A 10 -39.55 7.60 -34.96
N PRO A 11 -39.87 8.48 -33.98
CA PRO A 11 -39.84 8.15 -32.57
C PRO A 11 -41.08 7.37 -32.12
N VAL A 12 -40.89 6.44 -31.19
CA VAL A 12 -41.97 5.71 -30.51
C VAL A 12 -42.22 6.39 -29.16
N SER A 13 -43.45 6.89 -28.95
CA SER A 13 -43.97 7.31 -27.65
C SER A 13 -45.26 6.55 -27.39
N VAL A 14 -45.34 5.81 -26.28
CA VAL A 14 -46.62 5.46 -25.65
C VAL A 14 -46.45 5.48 -24.13
N SER A 15 -47.47 6.08 -23.53
CA SER A 15 -47.73 6.54 -22.18
C SER A 15 -47.64 5.55 -21.02
N ALA A 16 -47.50 6.19 -19.85
CA ALA A 16 -47.71 5.71 -18.50
C ALA A 16 -49.07 5.00 -18.26
N MET A 17 -49.05 4.04 -17.33
CA MET A 17 -50.20 3.70 -16.50
C MET A 17 -49.80 3.64 -15.04
N ALA A 18 -50.48 4.46 -14.24
CA ALA A 18 -50.50 4.45 -12.80
C ALA A 18 -51.63 3.52 -12.31
N SER A 19 -51.39 2.82 -11.19
CA SER A 19 -52.43 2.36 -10.25
C SER A 19 -51.74 2.18 -8.88
N SER A 20 -51.86 3.12 -7.94
CA SER A 20 -52.82 3.23 -6.81
C SER A 20 -53.11 1.94 -6.02
N GLY A 21 -52.91 2.00 -4.69
CA GLY A 21 -52.98 0.93 -3.66
C GLY A 21 -54.40 0.39 -3.36
N PRO A 22 -54.80 -0.01 -2.11
CA PRO A 22 -54.27 0.30 -0.76
C PRO A 22 -53.95 -0.99 0.07
N GLY A 23 -53.27 -0.98 1.22
CA GLY A 23 -53.66 -0.44 2.52
C GLY A 23 -53.72 -1.56 3.56
N ALA A 24 -52.91 -1.49 4.63
CA ALA A 24 -53.15 -2.23 5.88
C ALA A 24 -52.39 -1.56 7.03
N THR A 25 -53.09 -0.63 7.68
CA THR A 25 -52.84 -0.13 9.03
C THR A 25 -53.19 -1.20 10.05
N ALA A 26 -52.31 -1.43 11.04
CA ALA A 26 -52.71 -2.06 12.30
C ALA A 26 -51.96 -1.40 13.46
N GLN A 27 -52.73 -0.67 14.26
CA GLN A 27 -52.36 -0.07 15.53
C GLN A 27 -52.32 -1.09 16.67
N ALA A 28 -51.63 -0.67 17.72
CA ALA A 28 -51.89 -0.96 19.14
C ALA A 28 -51.44 -2.33 19.69
N SER A 29 -50.56 -2.29 20.69
CA SER A 29 -51.02 -2.15 22.08
C SER A 29 -49.86 -2.09 23.06
N ALA A 30 -49.86 -1.03 23.87
CA ALA A 30 -49.06 -0.91 25.07
C ALA A 30 -49.52 -1.91 26.13
N ARG A 31 -48.58 -2.58 26.79
CA ARG A 31 -48.78 -3.14 28.13
C ARG A 31 -47.67 -2.66 29.05
N ALA A 32 -48.04 -1.68 29.88
CA ALA A 32 -47.34 -1.34 31.08
C ALA A 32 -47.45 -2.51 32.07
N ALA A 33 -46.31 -3.00 32.54
CA ALA A 33 -46.23 -3.85 33.72
C ALA A 33 -45.34 -3.13 34.74
N SER A 34 -45.99 -2.53 35.73
CA SER A 34 -45.37 -1.98 36.92
C SER A 34 -44.68 -3.10 37.71
N LEU A 35 -43.35 -3.04 37.83
CA LEU A 35 -42.62 -3.81 38.83
C LEU A 35 -41.96 -2.85 39.82
N ARG A 36 -42.36 -3.06 41.08
CA ARG A 36 -42.01 -2.30 42.27
C ARG A 36 -40.49 -2.26 42.47
N ALA A 37 -39.99 -1.09 42.83
CA ALA A 37 -38.65 -0.91 43.34
C ALA A 37 -38.44 -1.73 44.64
N HIS A 38 -37.32 -2.44 44.72
CA HIS A 38 -36.71 -2.91 45.97
C HIS A 38 -35.24 -2.45 45.99
N PRO A 39 -34.72 -2.02 47.15
CA PRO A 39 -33.47 -1.27 47.20
C PRO A 39 -32.23 -2.18 47.19
N ALA A 40 -31.20 -1.64 46.52
CA ALA A 40 -29.78 -1.75 46.81
C ALA A 40 -29.15 -3.15 47.04
N ASN A 41 -28.34 -3.57 46.05
CA ASN A 41 -26.99 -4.05 46.36
C ASN A 41 -26.03 -3.67 45.22
N ARG A 42 -25.48 -2.45 45.28
CA ARG A 42 -24.43 -1.99 44.35
C ARG A 42 -23.13 -2.69 44.73
N ARG A 43 -22.74 -3.70 43.95
CA ARG A 43 -21.33 -4.12 43.89
C ARG A 43 -20.52 -3.00 43.24
N PRO A 44 -19.35 -2.61 43.78
CA PRO A 44 -18.49 -1.65 43.10
C PRO A 44 -18.02 -2.25 41.77
N ALA A 45 -18.16 -1.48 40.69
CA ALA A 45 -17.56 -1.81 39.41
C ALA A 45 -16.04 -1.90 39.59
N ALA A 46 -15.45 -3.00 39.12
CA ALA A 46 -14.00 -3.13 39.05
C ALA A 46 -13.42 -1.98 38.23
N PRO A 47 -12.27 -1.40 38.61
CA PRO A 47 -11.65 -0.35 37.82
C PRO A 47 -11.37 -0.90 36.43
N VAL A 48 -11.84 -0.20 35.40
CA VAL A 48 -11.46 -0.42 34.01
C VAL A 48 -9.95 -0.22 33.96
N GLY A 49 -9.21 -1.32 33.97
CA GLY A 49 -7.76 -1.29 33.85
C GLY A 49 -7.42 -0.61 32.53
N HIS A 50 -6.77 0.55 32.61
CA HIS A 50 -6.03 1.08 31.47
C HIS A 50 -5.04 -0.01 31.06
N VAL A 51 -5.32 -0.70 29.95
CA VAL A 51 -4.36 -1.56 29.29
C VAL A 51 -3.22 -0.63 28.90
N ARG A 52 -2.14 -0.66 29.69
CA ARG A 52 -0.86 -0.06 29.29
C ARG A 52 -0.52 -0.68 27.94
N PRO A 53 -0.33 0.10 26.86
CA PRO A 53 0.17 -0.46 25.62
C PRO A 53 1.48 -1.18 25.95
N ALA A 54 1.59 -2.43 25.52
CA ALA A 54 2.80 -3.21 25.71
C ALA A 54 3.99 -2.39 25.20
N PRO A 55 5.15 -2.39 25.89
CA PRO A 55 6.32 -1.72 25.38
C PRO A 55 6.59 -2.28 23.99
N GLN A 56 6.54 -1.41 22.97
CA GLN A 56 6.89 -1.73 21.59
C GLN A 56 8.31 -2.31 21.64
N ARG A 57 8.43 -3.64 21.64
CA ARG A 57 9.72 -4.31 21.51
C ARG A 57 10.27 -3.78 20.20
N ARG A 58 11.34 -2.99 20.28
CA ARG A 58 12.13 -2.67 19.10
C ARG A 58 12.61 -4.01 18.58
N VAL A 59 12.00 -4.51 17.51
CA VAL A 59 12.51 -5.63 16.74
C VAL A 59 13.95 -5.26 16.43
N ALA A 60 14.91 -6.05 16.92
CA ALA A 60 16.29 -5.86 16.50
C ALA A 60 16.28 -5.93 14.97
N PRO A 61 16.89 -4.96 14.26
CA PRO A 61 16.87 -5.00 12.82
C PRO A 61 17.42 -6.35 12.34
N ALA A 62 16.56 -7.15 11.73
CA ALA A 62 16.92 -8.47 11.22
C ALA A 62 18.08 -8.33 10.24
N LEU A 63 19.08 -9.20 10.37
CA LEU A 63 20.04 -9.40 9.29
C LEU A 63 19.26 -9.97 8.11
N ILE A 64 19.37 -9.29 6.98
CA ILE A 64 18.72 -9.70 5.74
C ILE A 64 19.82 -10.27 4.86
N PRO A 65 19.68 -11.51 4.35
CA PRO A 65 20.71 -12.05 3.49
C PRO A 65 20.74 -11.27 2.16
N VAL A 66 21.95 -11.09 1.62
CA VAL A 66 22.11 -10.56 0.27
C VAL A 66 21.62 -11.62 -0.72
N PRO A 67 20.80 -11.26 -1.73
CA PRO A 67 20.40 -12.20 -2.78
C PRO A 67 21.64 -12.82 -3.42
N ARG A 68 21.60 -14.12 -3.75
CA ARG A 68 22.76 -14.83 -4.32
C ARG A 68 23.27 -14.18 -5.60
N SER A 69 22.35 -13.65 -6.41
CA SER A 69 22.66 -12.94 -7.65
C SER A 69 23.39 -11.60 -7.43
N GLU A 70 23.38 -11.06 -6.21
CA GLU A 70 24.01 -9.79 -5.84
C GLU A 70 25.25 -9.95 -4.94
N GLU A 71 25.56 -11.17 -4.48
CA GLU A 71 26.67 -11.40 -3.54
C GLU A 71 28.02 -10.97 -4.09
N GLU A 72 28.32 -11.26 -5.37
CA GLU A 72 29.58 -10.86 -5.98
C GLU A 72 29.73 -9.33 -6.02
N ALA A 73 28.68 -8.62 -6.45
CA ALA A 73 28.68 -7.16 -6.48
C ALA A 73 28.86 -6.57 -5.07
N ALA A 74 28.21 -7.16 -4.07
CA ALA A 74 28.33 -6.74 -2.68
C ALA A 74 29.73 -7.03 -2.09
N ARG A 75 30.35 -8.18 -2.40
CA ARG A 75 31.74 -8.51 -2.02
C ARG A 75 32.74 -7.56 -2.67
N GLN A 76 32.61 -7.31 -3.97
CA GLN A 76 33.47 -6.38 -4.69
C GLN A 76 33.36 -4.97 -4.12
N TRP A 77 32.15 -4.53 -3.79
CA TRP A 77 31.92 -3.24 -3.15
C TRP A 77 32.56 -3.14 -1.76
N ALA A 78 32.42 -4.18 -0.93
CA ALA A 78 33.02 -4.21 0.41
C ALA A 78 34.57 -4.26 0.37
N ALA A 79 35.15 -4.83 -0.68
CA ALA A 79 36.61 -4.91 -0.86
C ALA A 79 37.23 -3.64 -1.47
N GLN A 80 36.44 -2.84 -2.20
CA GLN A 80 36.90 -1.59 -2.79
C GLN A 80 36.69 -0.43 -1.81
N ASP A 81 37.60 0.54 -1.79
CA ASP A 81 37.54 1.73 -0.91
C ASP A 81 36.45 2.75 -1.35
N HIS A 82 35.22 2.28 -1.58
CA HIS A 82 33.96 3.04 -1.72
C HIS A 82 33.93 4.21 -2.73
N ARG A 83 34.70 4.17 -3.82
CA ARG A 83 35.01 5.42 -4.55
C ARG A 83 33.87 6.03 -5.37
N HIS A 84 32.76 5.33 -5.64
CA HIS A 84 31.65 5.96 -6.35
C HIS A 84 30.27 5.29 -6.13
N VAL A 85 29.48 5.85 -5.21
CA VAL A 85 28.07 5.46 -5.00
C VAL A 85 27.17 6.17 -6.02
N ARG A 86 26.36 5.41 -6.77
CA ARG A 86 25.35 6.02 -7.67
C ARG A 86 24.25 6.71 -6.85
N PRO A 87 23.78 7.91 -7.23
CA PRO A 87 22.68 8.56 -6.53
C PRO A 87 21.42 7.69 -6.49
N ALA A 88 20.75 7.67 -5.33
CA ALA A 88 19.46 7.03 -5.18
C ALA A 88 18.33 7.95 -5.67
N ARG A 89 17.43 7.43 -6.50
CA ARG A 89 16.24 8.18 -6.93
C ARG A 89 15.22 8.20 -5.80
N ARG A 90 14.58 9.35 -5.57
CA ARG A 90 13.49 9.45 -4.58
C ARG A 90 12.30 8.60 -5.02
N ALA A 91 11.77 7.83 -4.09
CA ALA A 91 10.67 6.90 -4.36
C ALA A 91 9.66 6.85 -3.20
N ALA A 92 8.50 6.28 -3.48
CA ALA A 92 7.49 5.93 -2.49
C ALA A 92 7.00 4.50 -2.73
N ALA A 93 6.66 3.78 -1.66
CA ALA A 93 6.08 2.46 -1.72
C ALA A 93 5.02 2.26 -0.64
N VAL A 94 4.06 1.37 -0.87
CA VAL A 94 2.95 1.11 0.05
C VAL A 94 2.84 -0.37 0.38
N ALA A 95 2.96 -0.72 1.65
CA ALA A 95 2.58 -2.01 2.18
C ALA A 95 1.06 -2.04 2.43
N VAL A 96 0.33 -2.65 1.49
CA VAL A 96 -1.09 -2.90 1.68
C VAL A 96 -1.24 -4.18 2.50
N VAL A 97 -1.96 -4.08 3.61
CA VAL A 97 -2.15 -5.18 4.57
C VAL A 97 -3.62 -5.53 4.71
N ARG A 98 -3.88 -6.81 4.98
CA ARG A 98 -5.20 -7.31 5.40
C ARG A 98 -5.03 -8.53 6.30
N ASP A 99 -6.10 -8.93 6.98
CA ASP A 99 -6.13 -10.23 7.66
C ASP A 99 -6.60 -11.32 6.68
N GLY A 100 -5.90 -12.44 6.68
CA GLY A 100 -6.19 -13.63 5.88
C GLY A 100 -6.36 -14.88 6.75
N PRO A 101 -6.72 -16.02 6.14
CA PRO A 101 -6.98 -17.27 6.86
C PRO A 101 -5.74 -17.84 7.58
N GLN A 102 -4.53 -17.49 7.13
CA GLN A 102 -3.25 -17.92 7.71
C GLN A 102 -2.56 -16.81 8.52
N GLY A 103 -3.31 -15.78 8.91
CA GLY A 103 -2.78 -14.58 9.58
C GLY A 103 -2.73 -13.38 8.65
N PRO A 104 -2.09 -12.28 9.07
CA PRO A 104 -2.03 -11.06 8.28
C PRO A 104 -1.18 -11.22 7.02
N GLU A 105 -1.64 -10.64 5.92
CA GLU A 105 -1.07 -10.79 4.57
C GLU A 105 -0.59 -9.43 4.02
N LEU A 106 0.43 -9.47 3.17
CA LEU A 106 0.89 -8.35 2.34
C LEU A 106 0.43 -8.56 0.89
N LEU A 107 -0.04 -7.49 0.25
CA LEU A 107 -0.18 -7.48 -1.20
C LEU A 107 1.18 -7.32 -1.86
N LEU A 108 1.63 -8.35 -2.57
CA LEU A 108 2.87 -8.33 -3.34
C LEU A 108 2.56 -8.46 -4.83
N ARG A 109 3.40 -7.83 -5.65
CA ARG A 109 3.33 -7.96 -7.11
C ARG A 109 4.67 -8.36 -7.72
N HIS A 110 4.59 -9.05 -8.84
CA HIS A 110 5.71 -9.32 -9.74
C HIS A 110 5.96 -8.11 -10.65
N ARG A 111 7.25 -7.84 -10.92
CA ARG A 111 7.73 -6.88 -11.90
C ARG A 111 8.67 -7.58 -12.88
N PRO A 112 8.60 -7.26 -14.18
CA PRO A 112 9.56 -7.79 -15.14
C PRO A 112 10.95 -7.20 -14.87
N GLY A 113 11.86 -8.05 -14.38
CA GLY A 113 13.25 -7.71 -14.11
C GLY A 113 13.53 -7.11 -12.74
N GLN A 114 14.81 -6.85 -12.47
CA GLN A 114 15.28 -6.38 -11.17
C GLN A 114 14.98 -4.89 -10.97
N THR A 115 14.30 -4.57 -9.87
CA THR A 115 14.04 -3.20 -9.42
C THR A 115 14.60 -2.99 -8.01
N PRO A 116 14.84 -1.73 -7.57
CA PRO A 116 15.25 -1.48 -6.19
C PRO A 116 14.21 -1.94 -5.14
N LEU A 117 12.95 -2.14 -5.54
CA LEU A 117 11.87 -2.69 -4.71
C LEU A 117 11.73 -4.22 -4.80
N GLY A 118 12.63 -4.88 -5.54
CA GLY A 118 12.60 -6.33 -5.80
C GLY A 118 11.95 -6.69 -7.13
N VAL A 119 12.10 -7.95 -7.53
CA VAL A 119 11.32 -8.57 -8.62
C VAL A 119 9.90 -8.81 -8.14
N VAL A 120 9.77 -9.30 -6.90
CA VAL A 120 8.49 -9.36 -6.18
C VAL A 120 8.55 -8.37 -5.04
N GLY A 121 7.57 -7.49 -4.91
CA GLY A 121 7.61 -6.50 -3.85
C GLY A 121 6.36 -5.67 -3.68
N LEU A 122 6.44 -4.73 -2.75
CA LEU A 122 5.39 -3.75 -2.47
C LEU A 122 5.12 -2.92 -3.73
N PRO A 123 3.86 -2.47 -3.94
CA PRO A 123 3.61 -1.46 -4.95
C PRO A 123 4.33 -0.15 -4.64
N GLY A 124 4.88 0.49 -5.67
CA GLY A 124 5.73 1.67 -5.49
C GLY A 124 6.65 1.98 -6.66
N GLY A 125 7.17 3.20 -6.67
CA GLY A 125 7.98 3.71 -7.76
C GLY A 125 8.56 5.09 -7.47
N SER A 126 9.08 5.71 -8.53
CA SER A 126 9.79 6.99 -8.42
C SER A 126 8.81 8.14 -8.24
N LEU A 127 9.23 9.18 -7.51
CA LEU A 127 8.50 10.44 -7.48
C LEU A 127 8.57 11.14 -8.84
N THR A 128 7.51 11.86 -9.20
CA THR A 128 7.46 12.78 -10.34
C THR A 128 7.28 14.22 -9.86
N ASP A 129 7.49 15.19 -10.74
CA ASP A 129 7.23 16.59 -10.40
C ASP A 129 5.73 16.89 -10.25
N GLN A 130 4.86 16.16 -10.95
CA GLN A 130 3.41 16.28 -10.83
C GLN A 130 2.92 15.88 -9.42
N ASP A 131 3.65 15.00 -8.72
CA ASP A 131 3.32 14.62 -7.34
C ASP A 131 3.41 15.82 -6.36
N ALA A 132 4.03 16.94 -6.78
CA ALA A 132 4.14 18.16 -5.98
C ALA A 132 2.92 19.08 -6.06
N GLU A 133 2.05 18.86 -7.06
CA GLU A 133 0.90 19.70 -7.35
C GLU A 133 -0.09 19.72 -6.17
N ALA A 134 -0.78 20.85 -6.02
CA ALA A 134 -1.81 20.97 -5.00
C ALA A 134 -3.05 20.15 -5.39
N CYS A 135 -3.68 19.49 -4.42
CA CYS A 135 -4.94 18.80 -4.58
C CYS A 135 -5.76 18.90 -3.29
N THR A 136 -7.05 18.59 -3.39
CA THR A 136 -7.90 18.39 -2.22
C THR A 136 -7.32 17.27 -1.35
N TRP A 137 -7.27 17.50 -0.05
CA TRP A 137 -6.45 16.73 0.87
C TRP A 137 -7.20 16.49 2.17
N TYR A 138 -7.42 15.23 2.51
CA TYR A 138 -8.07 14.81 3.75
C TYR A 138 -7.06 14.13 4.67
N GLY A 139 -7.09 14.51 5.94
CA GLY A 139 -6.15 14.03 6.95
C GLY A 139 -5.12 15.07 7.41
N PRO A 140 -3.97 14.62 7.96
CA PRO A 140 -2.95 15.50 8.50
C PRO A 140 -2.50 16.53 7.45
N SER A 141 -2.33 17.79 7.85
CA SER A 141 -1.90 18.84 6.91
C SER A 141 -0.55 18.51 6.25
N PRO A 142 -0.22 19.08 5.08
CA PRO A 142 1.11 18.92 4.47
C PRO A 142 2.27 19.22 5.43
N ARG A 143 2.10 20.20 6.34
CA ARG A 143 3.07 20.51 7.39
C ARG A 143 3.18 19.41 8.45
N ALA A 144 2.07 18.78 8.82
CA ALA A 144 2.09 17.62 9.72
C ALA A 144 2.80 16.44 9.06
N TRP A 145 2.56 16.18 7.76
CA TRP A 145 3.28 15.16 7.00
C TRP A 145 4.76 15.45 6.87
N ALA A 146 5.16 16.69 6.57
CA ALA A 146 6.57 17.07 6.51
C ALA A 146 7.29 16.79 7.83
N ARG A 147 6.66 17.12 8.98
CA ARG A 147 7.19 16.76 10.31
C ARG A 147 7.31 15.25 10.49
N ARG A 148 6.25 14.48 10.20
CA ARG A 148 6.23 13.02 10.32
C ARG A 148 7.31 12.35 9.48
N LEU A 149 7.54 12.85 8.27
CA LEU A 149 8.53 12.32 7.33
C LEU A 149 9.95 12.84 7.60
N GLY A 150 10.14 13.76 8.56
CA GLY A 150 11.44 14.39 8.82
C GLY A 150 11.93 15.27 7.68
N MET A 151 11.01 15.87 6.92
CA MET A 151 11.30 16.71 5.75
C MET A 151 11.06 18.18 6.09
N ALA A 152 12.05 19.03 5.80
CA ALA A 152 11.91 20.48 5.95
C ALA A 152 11.00 21.09 4.86
N ASP A 153 11.08 20.55 3.64
CA ASP A 153 10.33 21.03 2.49
C ASP A 153 8.94 20.38 2.39
N LEU A 154 7.90 21.22 2.40
CA LEU A 154 6.51 20.81 2.24
C LEU A 154 6.23 20.21 0.85
N ARG A 155 6.94 20.70 -0.18
CA ARG A 155 6.80 20.19 -1.54
C ARG A 155 7.25 18.73 -1.61
N SER A 156 8.46 18.44 -1.11
CA SER A 156 8.98 17.08 -1.01
C SER A 156 8.07 16.16 -0.19
N ALA A 157 7.56 16.61 0.96
CA ALA A 157 6.63 15.81 1.76
C ALA A 157 5.35 15.46 1.00
N ARG A 158 4.77 16.44 0.27
CA ARG A 158 3.62 16.21 -0.60
C ARG A 158 3.95 15.19 -1.68
N GLN A 159 5.09 15.34 -2.37
CA GLN A 159 5.49 14.43 -3.44
C GLN A 159 5.52 12.98 -2.97
N HIS A 160 6.05 12.68 -1.78
CA HIS A 160 6.09 11.29 -1.29
C HIS A 160 4.70 10.73 -0.99
N VAL A 161 3.80 11.54 -0.43
CA VAL A 161 2.43 11.09 -0.09
C VAL A 161 1.60 10.90 -1.36
N VAL A 162 1.69 11.84 -2.31
CA VAL A 162 0.96 11.75 -3.60
C VAL A 162 1.52 10.58 -4.42
N ALA A 163 2.84 10.44 -4.52
CA ALA A 163 3.48 9.32 -5.20
C ALA A 163 3.06 7.98 -4.60
N ALA A 164 2.95 7.86 -3.28
CA ALA A 164 2.49 6.63 -2.64
C ALA A 164 1.09 6.22 -3.10
N VAL A 165 0.13 7.17 -3.18
CA VAL A 165 -1.23 6.88 -3.64
C VAL A 165 -1.26 6.63 -5.16
N ARG A 166 -0.51 7.42 -5.93
CA ARG A 166 -0.40 7.28 -7.38
C ARG A 166 0.16 5.91 -7.77
N GLU A 167 1.31 5.53 -7.25
CA GLU A 167 1.96 4.25 -7.53
C GLU A 167 1.09 3.07 -7.05
N LEU A 168 0.43 3.20 -5.89
CA LEU A 168 -0.51 2.19 -5.44
C LEU A 168 -1.65 1.98 -6.45
N PHE A 169 -2.24 3.07 -6.94
CA PHE A 169 -3.30 3.01 -7.92
C PHE A 169 -2.82 2.48 -9.27
N GLU A 170 -1.71 3.02 -9.80
CA GLU A 170 -1.10 2.58 -11.06
C GLU A 170 -0.81 1.08 -11.04
N GLU A 171 -0.25 0.56 -9.96
CA GLU A 171 0.21 -0.83 -9.91
C GLU A 171 -0.87 -1.80 -9.45
N THR A 172 -1.83 -1.39 -8.62
CA THR A 172 -2.79 -2.32 -7.97
C THR A 172 -4.27 -1.95 -8.14
N GLY A 173 -4.61 -0.83 -8.76
CA GLY A 173 -5.99 -0.37 -8.87
C GLY A 173 -6.62 0.11 -7.55
N LEU A 174 -5.95 -0.12 -6.41
CA LEU A 174 -6.39 0.39 -5.12
C LEU A 174 -6.20 1.91 -5.06
N LEU A 175 -7.24 2.62 -4.64
CA LEU A 175 -7.30 4.07 -4.72
C LEU A 175 -7.69 4.68 -3.36
N LEU A 176 -6.76 5.41 -2.73
CA LEU A 176 -6.96 6.10 -1.46
C LEU A 176 -7.52 7.52 -1.67
N VAL A 177 -8.73 7.59 -2.22
CA VAL A 177 -9.38 8.84 -2.65
C VAL A 177 -10.83 8.82 -2.23
N GLY A 178 -11.38 9.97 -1.84
CA GLY A 178 -12.78 10.14 -1.47
C GLY A 178 -13.29 11.55 -1.79
N GLU A 179 -14.59 11.76 -1.62
CA GLU A 179 -15.22 13.09 -1.74
C GLU A 179 -14.98 13.92 -0.48
N ARG A 180 -14.81 13.26 0.68
CA ARG A 180 -14.61 13.90 2.00
C ARG A 180 -13.87 12.97 2.96
N GLU A 181 -13.59 13.47 4.16
CA GLU A 181 -13.10 12.62 5.23
C GLU A 181 -14.15 11.55 5.60
N GLY A 182 -13.66 10.33 5.85
CA GLY A 182 -14.50 9.18 6.20
C GLY A 182 -15.05 8.37 5.03
N ASP A 183 -14.91 8.79 3.77
CA ASP A 183 -15.29 8.00 2.59
C ASP A 183 -14.16 7.69 1.60
N VAL A 184 -14.37 6.65 0.81
CA VAL A 184 -13.47 6.26 -0.28
C VAL A 184 -14.32 5.95 -1.51
N VAL A 185 -13.73 6.09 -2.70
CA VAL A 185 -14.28 5.52 -3.92
C VAL A 185 -14.47 4.02 -3.68
N MET A 186 -15.71 3.54 -3.70
CA MET A 186 -16.03 2.15 -3.36
C MET A 186 -15.54 1.16 -4.41
N ASP A 187 -15.69 1.51 -5.69
CA ASP A 187 -15.31 0.65 -6.80
C ASP A 187 -14.49 1.44 -7.85
N PRO A 188 -13.15 1.34 -7.80
CA PRO A 188 -12.27 1.87 -8.83
C PRO A 188 -12.11 0.92 -10.03
N ALA A 189 -12.74 -0.26 -10.05
CA ALA A 189 -12.64 -1.23 -11.16
C ALA A 189 -13.64 -0.90 -12.28
N THR A 190 -13.66 0.36 -12.71
CA THR A 190 -14.53 0.84 -13.80
C THR A 190 -13.69 1.30 -15.00
N PRO A 191 -14.23 1.28 -16.23
CA PRO A 191 -13.51 1.78 -17.41
C PRO A 191 -12.98 3.20 -17.25
N LEU A 192 -13.73 4.08 -16.59
CA LEU A 192 -13.33 5.46 -16.32
C LEU A 192 -12.04 5.54 -15.47
N TRP A 193 -11.91 4.67 -14.47
CA TRP A 193 -10.74 4.62 -13.62
C TRP A 193 -9.58 3.89 -14.29
N GLU A 194 -9.83 2.86 -15.11
CA GLU A 194 -8.77 2.24 -15.90
C GLU A 194 -8.20 3.19 -16.98
N GLU A 195 -9.02 4.02 -17.60
CA GLU A 195 -8.56 5.11 -18.48
C GLU A 195 -7.71 6.13 -17.69
N ALA A 196 -8.17 6.52 -16.49
CA ALA A 196 -7.43 7.41 -15.62
C ALA A 196 -6.07 6.80 -15.25
N ARG A 197 -6.06 5.52 -14.87
CA ARG A 197 -4.88 4.74 -14.49
C ARG A 197 -3.89 4.57 -15.63
N THR A 198 -4.38 4.41 -16.87
CA THR A 198 -3.56 4.38 -18.10
C THR A 198 -2.95 5.76 -18.39
N SER A 199 -3.74 6.82 -18.23
CA SER A 199 -3.24 8.18 -18.53
C SER A 199 -2.17 8.68 -17.55
N LEU A 200 -2.05 8.10 -16.35
CA LEU A 200 -0.95 8.38 -15.43
C LEU A 200 0.40 7.86 -15.94
N GLU A 201 0.39 6.82 -16.80
CA GLU A 201 1.61 6.31 -17.45
C GLU A 201 2.11 7.24 -18.57
N SER A 202 1.24 8.14 -19.04
CA SER A 202 1.56 9.13 -20.07
C SER A 202 1.93 10.48 -19.44
N GLU A 203 2.82 11.27 -20.06
CA GLU A 203 3.27 12.57 -19.52
C GLU A 203 2.17 13.66 -19.46
N GLY A 204 0.90 13.34 -19.69
CA GLY A 204 -0.20 14.31 -19.84
C GLY A 204 -0.74 14.90 -18.54
N PHE A 205 -1.19 14.08 -17.58
CA PHE A 205 -1.85 14.57 -16.35
C PHE A 205 -1.56 13.68 -15.14
N GLY A 206 -0.96 14.27 -14.10
CA GLY A 206 -0.75 13.60 -12.82
C GLY A 206 -2.04 13.38 -12.03
N LEU A 207 -1.93 12.55 -10.99
CA LEU A 207 -3.05 12.21 -10.11
C LEU A 207 -3.76 13.45 -9.53
N PRO A 208 -3.06 14.48 -9.00
CA PRO A 208 -3.70 15.70 -8.48
C PRO A 208 -4.69 16.34 -9.46
N ALA A 209 -4.29 16.53 -10.72
CA ALA A 209 -5.14 17.11 -11.76
C ALA A 209 -6.35 16.21 -12.09
N GLN A 210 -6.17 14.88 -12.09
CA GLN A 210 -7.27 13.94 -12.32
C GLN A 210 -8.33 13.99 -11.20
N LEU A 211 -7.89 14.17 -9.95
CA LEU A 211 -8.77 14.27 -8.79
C LEU A 211 -9.54 15.58 -8.78
N GLN A 212 -8.86 16.69 -9.09
CA GLN A 212 -9.47 18.01 -9.17
C GLN A 212 -10.64 18.03 -10.17
N ARG A 213 -10.49 17.43 -11.35
CA ARG A 213 -11.56 17.34 -12.36
C ARG A 213 -12.78 16.55 -11.89
N ARG A 214 -12.61 15.66 -10.91
CA ARG A 214 -13.66 14.79 -10.37
C ARG A 214 -14.24 15.31 -9.05
N GLY A 215 -13.75 16.44 -8.53
CA GLY A 215 -14.15 16.94 -7.21
C GLY A 215 -13.70 16.04 -6.05
N LEU A 216 -12.66 15.24 -6.26
CA LEU A 216 -12.17 14.25 -5.29
C LEU A 216 -10.88 14.74 -4.60
N GLY A 217 -10.59 14.17 -3.43
CA GLY A 217 -9.39 14.45 -2.65
C GLY A 217 -8.68 13.19 -2.17
N LEU A 218 -7.38 13.33 -1.90
CA LEU A 218 -6.55 12.25 -1.35
C LEU A 218 -6.92 11.98 0.12
N ARG A 219 -7.16 10.72 0.45
CA ARG A 219 -7.37 10.24 1.83
C ARG A 219 -6.04 9.92 2.49
N THR A 220 -5.24 10.96 2.75
CA THR A 220 -3.89 10.80 3.31
C THR A 220 -3.93 10.27 4.73
N ASP A 221 -5.03 10.49 5.47
CA ASP A 221 -5.28 9.88 6.77
C ASP A 221 -5.37 8.35 6.77
N LEU A 222 -5.45 7.70 5.60
CA LEU A 222 -5.39 6.23 5.47
C LEU A 222 -3.96 5.69 5.36
N LEU A 223 -2.97 6.56 5.11
CA LEU A 223 -1.56 6.17 5.07
C LEU A 223 -0.93 6.24 6.47
N ARG A 224 -0.06 5.29 6.76
CA ARG A 224 0.81 5.28 7.94
C ARG A 224 2.27 5.23 7.48
N PRO A 225 3.11 6.23 7.82
CA PRO A 225 4.51 6.17 7.43
C PRO A 225 5.23 5.07 8.25
N VAL A 226 5.98 4.21 7.58
CA VAL A 226 6.71 3.09 8.20
C VAL A 226 8.16 3.47 8.43
N GLY A 227 8.81 3.97 7.38
CA GLY A 227 10.21 4.36 7.42
C GLY A 227 10.77 4.71 6.06
N ARG A 228 11.98 5.26 6.04
CA ARG A 228 12.73 5.59 4.83
C ARG A 228 13.82 4.55 4.60
N TRP A 229 13.89 4.01 3.39
CA TRP A 229 14.79 2.92 3.03
C TRP A 229 15.65 3.32 1.83
N ILE A 230 16.96 3.30 2.04
CA ILE A 230 17.93 3.59 0.99
C ILE A 230 18.53 2.27 0.53
N SER A 231 18.41 2.01 -0.78
CA SER A 231 18.95 0.82 -1.44
C SER A 231 20.46 0.68 -1.18
N PRO A 232 21.01 -0.54 -1.11
CA PRO A 232 22.44 -0.74 -0.91
C PRO A 232 23.32 0.03 -1.90
N ASP A 233 24.49 0.46 -1.45
CA ASP A 233 25.41 1.29 -2.23
C ASP A 233 26.00 0.55 -3.45
N PHE A 234 26.10 -0.78 -3.39
CA PHE A 234 26.60 -1.63 -4.48
C PHE A 234 25.62 -1.78 -5.65
N ARG A 235 24.34 -1.42 -5.50
CA ARG A 235 23.35 -1.52 -6.58
C ARG A 235 23.49 -0.36 -7.58
N HIS A 236 23.42 -0.66 -8.88
CA HIS A 236 23.44 0.38 -9.91
C HIS A 236 22.16 1.21 -9.96
N ARG A 237 21.00 0.55 -9.83
CA ARG A 237 19.69 1.21 -9.70
C ARG A 237 19.33 1.25 -8.23
N ARG A 238 19.08 2.45 -7.71
CA ARG A 238 18.88 2.69 -6.28
C ARG A 238 17.68 3.58 -6.05
N PHE A 239 16.92 3.25 -5.01
CA PHE A 239 15.88 4.10 -4.46
C PHE A 239 16.21 4.56 -3.06
N ASP A 240 15.78 5.77 -2.80
CA ASP A 240 15.61 6.39 -1.50
C ASP A 240 14.10 6.49 -1.28
N ALA A 241 13.53 5.43 -0.72
CA ALA A 241 12.10 5.18 -0.71
C ALA A 241 11.48 5.48 0.66
N VAL A 242 10.47 6.34 0.71
CA VAL A 242 9.58 6.39 1.88
C VAL A 242 8.55 5.28 1.73
N VAL A 243 8.50 4.38 2.71
CA VAL A 243 7.54 3.29 2.76
C VAL A 243 6.38 3.67 3.67
N PHE A 244 5.17 3.52 3.17
CA PHE A 244 3.92 3.69 3.89
C PHE A 244 3.23 2.34 4.07
N ALA A 245 2.24 2.28 4.96
CA ALA A 245 1.32 1.17 5.08
C ALA A 245 -0.13 1.68 5.01
N ALA A 246 -1.02 0.84 4.48
CA ALA A 246 -2.45 1.08 4.43
C ALA A 246 -3.22 -0.23 4.51
N ALA A 247 -4.45 -0.19 5.01
CA ALA A 247 -5.40 -1.27 4.82
C ALA A 247 -5.99 -1.21 3.40
N VAL A 248 -6.53 -2.32 2.91
CA VAL A 248 -7.37 -2.31 1.70
C VAL A 248 -8.60 -1.44 1.96
N PRO A 249 -8.90 -0.44 1.11
CA PRO A 249 -10.13 0.33 1.24
C PRO A 249 -11.37 -0.57 1.09
N ALA A 250 -12.40 -0.31 1.88
CA ALA A 250 -13.62 -1.10 1.85
C ALA A 250 -14.24 -1.12 0.43
N GLY A 251 -14.61 -2.31 -0.04
CA GLY A 251 -15.23 -2.51 -1.36
C GLY A 251 -14.25 -2.65 -2.53
N GLN A 252 -12.99 -2.26 -2.36
CA GLN A 252 -12.00 -2.34 -3.44
C GLN A 252 -11.34 -3.73 -3.50
N GLN A 253 -10.99 -4.16 -4.71
CA GLN A 253 -10.16 -5.33 -4.95
C GLN A 253 -8.92 -4.93 -5.73
N ALA A 254 -7.78 -5.53 -5.40
CA ALA A 254 -6.54 -5.26 -6.11
C ALA A 254 -6.58 -5.88 -7.52
N THR A 255 -6.12 -5.13 -8.51
CA THR A 255 -5.94 -5.56 -9.90
C THR A 255 -4.58 -5.08 -10.41
N VAL A 256 -3.79 -5.97 -11.01
CA VAL A 256 -2.47 -5.64 -11.55
C VAL A 256 -2.52 -5.66 -13.08
N ARG A 257 -1.77 -4.77 -13.73
CA ARG A 257 -1.56 -4.79 -15.18
C ARG A 257 -0.23 -5.45 -15.54
N PRO A 258 -0.11 -6.05 -16.74
CA PRO A 258 1.18 -6.33 -17.34
C PRO A 258 1.94 -5.03 -17.56
N ALA A 259 3.27 -5.10 -17.64
CA ALA A 259 4.01 -3.93 -18.12
C ALA A 259 3.60 -3.60 -19.56
N THR A 260 3.53 -2.31 -19.89
CA THR A 260 3.19 -1.82 -21.24
C THR A 260 4.02 -2.51 -22.31
N GLY A 261 3.35 -2.98 -23.37
CA GLY A 261 3.97 -3.70 -24.49
C GLY A 261 4.33 -5.16 -24.22
N ARG A 262 3.92 -5.75 -23.08
CA ARG A 262 4.09 -7.18 -22.81
C ARG A 262 2.75 -7.90 -22.77
N SER A 263 2.65 -9.01 -23.51
CA SER A 263 1.51 -9.94 -23.49
C SER A 263 1.63 -10.95 -22.34
N GLU A 264 2.02 -10.50 -21.14
CA GLU A 264 2.03 -11.39 -19.97
C GLU A 264 0.59 -11.66 -19.52
N GLU A 265 0.31 -12.90 -19.17
CA GLU A 265 -0.95 -13.26 -18.52
C GLU A 265 -1.03 -12.52 -17.18
N VAL A 266 -2.12 -11.76 -16.97
CA VAL A 266 -2.32 -10.97 -15.74
C VAL A 266 -2.48 -11.87 -14.51
N ALA A 267 -3.03 -13.07 -14.72
CA ALA A 267 -3.21 -14.05 -13.67
C ALA A 267 -1.86 -14.40 -13.03
N GLY A 268 -1.81 -14.30 -11.70
CA GLY A 268 -0.60 -14.62 -10.94
C GLY A 268 0.42 -13.48 -10.81
N LEU A 269 0.24 -12.30 -11.44
CA LEU A 269 1.18 -11.19 -11.30
C LEU A 269 1.11 -10.46 -9.94
N HIS A 270 0.12 -10.80 -9.11
CA HIS A 270 0.06 -10.36 -7.72
C HIS A 270 -0.59 -11.42 -6.85
N ALA A 271 -0.29 -11.36 -5.56
CA ALA A 271 -0.88 -12.24 -4.57
C ALA A 271 -0.91 -11.55 -3.21
N TRP A 272 -1.87 -11.97 -2.40
CA TRP A 272 -1.81 -11.79 -0.97
C TRP A 272 -0.96 -12.90 -0.38
N VAL A 273 0.12 -12.51 0.29
CA VAL A 273 1.10 -13.46 0.84
C VAL A 273 1.11 -13.32 2.37
N PRO A 274 0.87 -14.40 3.13
CA PRO A 274 0.96 -14.36 4.58
C PRO A 274 2.33 -13.89 5.04
N ALA A 275 2.35 -12.97 6.01
CA ALA A 275 3.58 -12.36 6.50
C ALA A 275 4.54 -13.41 7.09
N ALA A 276 4.01 -14.42 7.78
CA ALA A 276 4.78 -15.52 8.34
C ALA A 276 5.49 -16.35 7.26
N SER A 277 4.81 -16.65 6.15
CA SER A 277 5.40 -17.42 5.05
C SER A 277 6.59 -16.73 4.38
N LEU A 278 6.65 -15.39 4.39
CA LEU A 278 7.79 -14.64 3.86
C LEU A 278 9.07 -14.75 4.72
N ILE A 279 8.96 -15.18 5.98
CA ILE A 279 10.07 -15.18 6.94
C ILE A 279 10.43 -16.57 7.47
N GLU A 280 9.58 -17.58 7.27
CA GLU A 280 9.78 -18.96 7.77
C GLU A 280 10.56 -19.85 6.80
N GLY A 281 10.61 -19.52 5.51
CA GLY A 281 11.36 -20.28 4.51
C GLY A 281 10.90 -20.04 3.07
N PRO A 282 11.15 -21.00 2.16
CA PRO A 282 10.71 -20.91 0.78
C PRO A 282 9.19 -20.76 0.66
N VAL A 283 8.75 -19.81 -0.17
CA VAL A 283 7.34 -19.44 -0.32
C VAL A 283 6.97 -19.29 -1.79
N ALA A 284 5.72 -19.63 -2.12
CA ALA A 284 5.15 -19.37 -3.44
C ALA A 284 4.87 -17.87 -3.60
N LEU A 285 5.41 -17.26 -4.65
CA LEU A 285 5.32 -15.83 -4.90
C LEU A 285 4.69 -15.53 -6.26
N PRO A 286 4.03 -14.37 -6.41
CA PRO A 286 3.41 -14.00 -7.68
C PRO A 286 4.44 -13.86 -8.80
N GLY A 287 4.03 -14.21 -10.01
CA GLY A 287 4.68 -13.95 -11.29
C GLY A 287 4.28 -14.97 -12.37
N PRO A 288 4.76 -14.80 -13.61
CA PRO A 288 4.30 -15.59 -14.76
C PRO A 288 4.77 -17.06 -14.68
N PRO A 289 3.99 -18.04 -15.16
CA PRO A 289 4.35 -19.45 -15.06
C PRO A 289 5.81 -19.76 -15.46
N GLY A 290 6.51 -20.53 -14.62
CA GLY A 290 7.89 -20.98 -14.87
C GLY A 290 9.01 -19.98 -14.54
N TRP A 291 8.70 -18.73 -14.17
CA TRP A 291 9.74 -17.73 -13.87
C TRP A 291 10.58 -18.03 -12.62
N LEU A 292 9.99 -18.73 -11.65
CA LEU A 292 10.65 -19.28 -10.46
C LEU A 292 11.08 -20.75 -10.64
N GLY A 293 11.10 -21.24 -11.88
CA GLY A 293 11.30 -22.66 -12.17
C GLY A 293 10.06 -23.50 -11.88
N GLU A 294 10.25 -24.83 -11.90
CA GLU A 294 9.15 -25.82 -11.85
C GLU A 294 8.40 -25.85 -10.51
N SER A 295 9.06 -25.50 -9.39
CA SER A 295 8.44 -25.51 -8.07
C SER A 295 7.56 -24.29 -7.79
N GLY A 296 7.83 -23.15 -8.44
CA GLY A 296 7.16 -21.87 -8.14
C GLY A 296 7.45 -21.31 -6.73
N VAL A 297 8.40 -21.91 -6.00
CA VAL A 297 8.69 -21.62 -4.59
C VAL A 297 10.15 -21.19 -4.45
N VAL A 298 10.38 -20.07 -3.75
CA VAL A 298 11.71 -19.48 -3.59
C VAL A 298 11.87 -18.89 -2.20
N GLU A 299 13.11 -18.80 -1.71
CA GLU A 299 13.44 -17.97 -0.55
C GLU A 299 13.07 -16.50 -0.84
N ALA A 300 12.22 -15.90 -0.01
CA ALA A 300 11.69 -14.56 -0.27
C ALA A 300 12.80 -13.49 -0.43
N CYS A 301 13.93 -13.66 0.26
CA CYS A 301 15.08 -12.76 0.14
C CYS A 301 15.76 -12.76 -1.22
N GLU A 302 15.57 -13.78 -2.05
CA GLU A 302 16.20 -13.86 -3.38
C GLU A 302 15.50 -12.96 -4.40
N VAL A 303 14.23 -12.61 -4.15
CA VAL A 303 13.39 -11.88 -5.11
C VAL A 303 12.75 -10.61 -4.55
N THR A 304 12.71 -10.44 -3.22
CA THR A 304 12.15 -9.26 -2.56
C THR A 304 13.23 -8.30 -2.07
N ALA A 305 12.88 -7.02 -1.95
CA ALA A 305 13.76 -6.04 -1.33
C ALA A 305 13.68 -6.06 0.21
N PRO A 306 14.74 -5.64 0.93
CA PRO A 306 14.77 -5.59 2.39
C PRO A 306 13.56 -4.96 3.10
N PRO A 307 12.95 -3.86 2.60
CA PRO A 307 11.77 -3.28 3.24
C PRO A 307 10.59 -4.27 3.32
N THR A 308 10.41 -5.12 2.31
CA THR A 308 9.35 -6.13 2.27
C THR A 308 9.51 -7.15 3.40
N LEU A 309 10.71 -7.70 3.59
CA LEU A 309 10.98 -8.69 4.64
C LEU A 309 10.87 -8.10 6.04
N MET A 310 11.38 -6.87 6.24
CA MET A 310 11.25 -6.18 7.53
C MET A 310 9.78 -5.94 7.87
N LEU A 311 8.97 -5.58 6.88
CA LEU A 311 7.53 -5.39 7.06
C LEU A 311 6.81 -6.70 7.33
N ALA A 312 7.19 -7.79 6.66
CA ALA A 312 6.66 -9.12 6.94
C ALA A 312 6.93 -9.54 8.39
N HIS A 313 8.16 -9.37 8.89
CA HIS A 313 8.48 -9.62 10.31
C HIS A 313 7.57 -8.82 11.25
N ARG A 314 7.48 -7.50 11.05
CA ARG A 314 6.67 -6.63 11.92
C ARG A 314 5.18 -6.95 11.85
N LEU A 315 4.68 -7.31 10.67
CA LEU A 315 3.28 -7.67 10.46
C LEU A 315 2.95 -9.03 11.10
N ALA A 316 3.82 -10.02 10.94
CA ALA A 316 3.69 -11.33 11.58
C ALA A 316 3.71 -11.20 13.12
N GLU A 317 4.63 -10.42 13.67
CA GLU A 317 4.70 -10.15 15.11
C GLU A 317 3.47 -9.41 15.66
N ALA A 318 2.87 -8.52 14.87
CA ALA A 318 1.67 -7.81 15.26
C ALA A 318 0.42 -8.73 15.29
N GLY A 319 0.45 -9.85 14.57
CA GLY A 319 -0.61 -10.87 14.56
C GLY A 319 -1.91 -10.46 13.85
N SER A 320 -2.09 -9.19 13.47
CA SER A 320 -3.20 -8.71 12.65
C SER A 320 -2.86 -7.41 11.93
N ALA A 321 -3.55 -7.12 10.83
CA ALA A 321 -3.41 -5.89 10.08
C ALA A 321 -3.78 -4.65 10.91
N VAL A 322 -4.84 -4.73 11.72
CA VAL A 322 -5.27 -3.62 12.59
C VAL A 322 -4.22 -3.33 13.67
N ALA A 323 -3.71 -4.36 14.37
CA ALA A 323 -2.67 -4.16 15.39
C ALA A 323 -1.39 -3.57 14.78
N PHE A 324 -1.01 -4.04 13.59
CA PHE A 324 0.14 -3.50 12.86
C PHE A 324 -0.03 -2.02 12.53
N LEU A 325 -1.17 -1.62 11.96
CA LEU A 325 -1.42 -0.23 11.56
C LEU A 325 -1.56 0.72 12.77
N LEU A 326 -2.16 0.27 13.87
CA LEU A 326 -2.24 1.03 15.12
C LEU A 326 -0.87 1.20 15.76
N GLY A 327 -0.04 0.15 15.76
CA GLY A 327 1.33 0.19 16.27
C GLY A 327 2.24 1.20 15.54
N LEU A 328 1.92 1.55 14.28
CA LEU A 328 2.60 2.61 13.53
C LEU A 328 2.17 4.03 13.96
N ALA A 329 0.93 4.20 14.43
CA ALA A 329 0.35 5.49 14.77
C ALA A 329 0.88 6.06 16.09
N ASP A 330 1.10 5.20 17.10
CA ASP A 330 1.46 5.59 18.46
C ASP A 330 2.90 6.14 18.61
N GLY A 331 3.75 6.01 17.59
CA GLY A 331 5.15 6.47 17.60
C GLY A 331 5.46 7.68 16.73
N ALA A 332 4.52 8.15 15.91
CA ALA A 332 4.83 8.96 14.73
C ALA A 332 4.58 10.48 14.85
N ALA A 333 3.92 10.96 15.91
CA ALA A 333 3.54 12.38 15.96
C ALA A 333 4.74 13.33 16.19
N ASP A 334 5.72 12.91 17.00
CA ASP A 334 6.84 13.77 17.43
C ASP A 334 8.25 13.18 17.18
N ARG A 335 8.34 11.94 16.68
CA ARG A 335 9.64 11.32 16.37
C ARG A 335 9.84 11.31 14.85
N PRO A 336 11.02 11.75 14.35
CA PRO A 336 11.30 11.67 12.92
C PRO A 336 11.25 10.23 12.44
N LEU A 337 10.77 10.06 11.20
CA LEU A 337 10.71 8.78 10.51
C LEU A 337 12.08 8.10 10.54
N PRO A 338 12.18 6.83 11.01
CA PRO A 338 13.45 6.12 10.96
C PRO A 338 13.94 5.98 9.51
N CYS A 339 15.25 6.19 9.34
CA CYS A 339 15.94 6.04 8.07
C CYS A 339 16.89 4.84 8.17
N TRP A 340 16.86 3.97 7.16
CA TRP A 340 17.69 2.80 7.09
C TRP A 340 18.46 2.74 5.78
N ARG A 341 19.78 2.66 5.89
CA ARG A 341 20.67 2.32 4.78
C ARG A 341 21.09 0.87 4.91
N MET A 342 20.90 0.10 3.85
CA MET A 342 21.37 -1.28 3.81
C MET A 342 22.87 -1.33 3.54
N ALA A 343 23.63 -1.85 4.50
CA ALA A 343 25.07 -2.01 4.39
C ALA A 343 25.46 -3.48 4.60
N PRO A 344 26.51 -3.98 3.92
CA PRO A 344 27.08 -5.29 4.24
C PRO A 344 27.43 -5.36 5.73
N ALA A 345 26.98 -6.42 6.41
CA ALA A 345 27.15 -6.63 7.85
C ALA A 345 28.26 -7.65 8.17
N GLY A 346 28.64 -8.46 7.18
CA GLY A 346 29.62 -9.55 7.32
C GLY A 346 29.17 -10.79 6.54
N GLU A 347 30.06 -11.78 6.51
CA GLU A 347 29.81 -13.09 5.91
C GLU A 347 29.68 -14.13 7.04
N ASP A 348 28.66 -14.97 6.96
CA ASP A 348 28.46 -16.09 7.87
C ASP A 348 28.07 -17.34 7.08
N ALA A 349 28.73 -18.46 7.36
CA ALA A 349 28.59 -19.74 6.64
C ALA A 349 28.63 -19.61 5.10
N GLY A 350 29.45 -18.70 4.56
CA GLY A 350 29.60 -18.47 3.12
C GLY A 350 28.52 -17.57 2.50
N ARG A 351 27.54 -17.09 3.29
CA ARG A 351 26.48 -16.19 2.86
C ARG A 351 26.77 -14.76 3.32
N LEU A 352 26.58 -13.79 2.43
CA LEU A 352 26.75 -12.38 2.78
C LEU A 352 25.45 -11.82 3.36
N TRP A 353 25.56 -11.07 4.45
CA TRP A 353 24.41 -10.44 5.11
C TRP A 353 24.48 -8.93 5.00
N MET A 354 23.30 -8.30 4.96
CA MET A 354 23.16 -6.86 5.09
C MET A 354 22.35 -6.52 6.34
N ARG A 355 22.71 -5.41 6.98
CA ARG A 355 21.96 -4.85 8.10
C ARG A 355 21.44 -3.46 7.73
N PRO A 356 20.25 -3.09 8.18
CA PRO A 356 19.84 -1.71 8.13
C PRO A 356 20.64 -0.93 9.18
N THR A 357 21.32 0.11 8.72
CA THR A 357 22.06 1.07 9.55
C THR A 357 21.25 2.35 9.65
N THR A 358 21.22 2.97 10.82
CA THR A 358 20.68 4.32 11.00
C THR A 358 21.79 5.32 10.77
N ASP A 359 21.52 6.34 9.93
CA ASP A 359 22.39 7.51 9.82
C ASP A 359 22.33 8.38 11.09
#